data_AF-A0A822JB08-F1
#
_entry.id   AF-A0A822JB08-F1
#
_cell.length_a   1.000
_cell.length_b   1.000
_cell.length_c   1.000
_cell.angle_alpha   90.00
_cell.angle_beta   90.00
_cell.angle_gamma   90.00
#
_symmetry.space_group_name_H-M   'P 1'
#
loop_
_entity.id
_entity.type
_entity.pdbx_description
1 polymer ?
#
loop_
_entity_poly.entity_id
_entity_poly.type
_entity_poly.pdbx_seq_one_letter_code
_entity_poly.pdbx_strand_id
1 'polypeptide(L)'
;MKKTLIIGLLAIFVLVSGCTSTTTVRPAEPTPIATQTPMPPIPTATPIPTPTPTKETYTPTPTPIPTLTATPTATPTLTATPTPTEQPSVNVNITNLNFVPTTVYVPIGKTVTWTNNDDVTHTITSVTGSFDSGSIDPGTTYSYTFDQTGTYEYSCTIHASIPHGRVIVTA
;
A
#
# COMPACT_ATOMS: atom_id res chain seq x y z
N MET A 1 80.41 23.50 -8.93
CA MET A 1 80.98 22.74 -10.06
C MET A 1 80.24 21.42 -10.16
N LYS A 2 79.77 21.11 -11.37
CA LYS A 2 78.78 20.08 -11.76
C LYS A 2 79.30 18.65 -11.48
N LYS A 3 78.41 17.73 -11.08
CA LYS A 3 78.46 16.25 -11.26
C LYS A 3 77.29 15.63 -10.49
N THR A 4 76.50 14.64 -10.92
CA THR A 4 76.06 14.11 -12.22
C THR A 4 74.76 13.38 -11.86
N LEU A 5 73.73 13.61 -12.66
CA LEU A 5 72.41 12.98 -12.59
C LEU A 5 72.53 11.45 -12.83
N ILE A 6 71.96 10.61 -11.94
CA ILE A 6 71.65 9.22 -12.26
C ILE A 6 70.14 9.06 -12.21
N ILE A 7 69.59 8.88 -13.41
CA ILE A 7 68.20 8.53 -13.71
C ILE A 7 68.01 7.06 -13.34
N GLY A 8 67.22 6.81 -12.28
CA GLY A 8 66.70 5.48 -11.98
C GLY A 8 65.45 5.23 -12.84
N LEU A 9 65.66 4.59 -13.99
CA LEU A 9 64.62 4.18 -14.92
C LEU A 9 63.81 3.00 -14.35
N LEU A 10 62.48 3.14 -14.40
CA LEU A 10 61.42 2.13 -14.54
C LEU A 10 61.74 0.65 -14.22
N ALA A 11 60.90 0.05 -13.36
CA ALA A 11 59.81 -0.82 -13.83
C ALA A 11 58.99 -1.32 -12.63
N ILE A 12 57.87 -0.65 -12.35
CA ILE A 12 56.81 -1.22 -11.53
C ILE A 12 56.16 -2.32 -12.38
N PHE A 13 56.53 -3.58 -12.13
CA PHE A 13 55.85 -4.73 -12.69
C PHE A 13 54.49 -4.87 -11.99
N VAL A 14 53.48 -4.17 -12.51
CA VAL A 14 52.09 -4.49 -12.24
C VAL A 14 51.81 -5.81 -12.95
N LEU A 15 51.89 -6.92 -12.22
CA LEU A 15 51.30 -8.19 -12.67
C LEU A 15 49.77 -8.04 -12.61
N VAL A 16 49.21 -7.39 -13.62
CA VAL A 16 47.80 -7.54 -13.98
C VAL A 16 47.67 -8.90 -14.65
N SER A 17 47.65 -9.96 -13.85
CA SER A 17 47.17 -11.26 -14.33
C SER A 17 45.68 -11.12 -14.56
N GLY A 18 45.34 -10.65 -15.77
CA GLY A 18 43.98 -10.68 -16.29
C GLY A 18 43.53 -12.13 -16.37
N CYS A 19 42.62 -12.51 -15.48
CA CYS A 19 41.76 -13.65 -15.74
C CYS A 19 40.85 -13.25 -16.91
N THR A 20 41.24 -13.60 -18.13
CA THR A 20 40.30 -13.62 -19.26
C THR A 20 39.38 -14.81 -19.07
N SER A 21 38.38 -14.65 -18.19
CA SER A 21 37.22 -15.53 -18.20
C SER A 21 36.49 -15.27 -19.50
N THR A 22 36.80 -16.08 -20.52
CA THR A 22 35.99 -16.18 -21.73
C THR A 22 34.65 -16.75 -21.32
N THR A 23 33.76 -15.88 -20.86
CA THR A 23 32.34 -16.19 -20.72
C THR A 23 31.80 -16.34 -22.13
N THR A 24 31.77 -17.57 -22.62
CA THR A 24 30.89 -17.93 -23.72
C THR A 24 29.49 -17.56 -23.29
N VAL A 25 28.99 -16.43 -23.77
CA VAL A 25 27.58 -16.07 -23.67
C VAL A 25 26.86 -17.14 -24.49
N ARG A 26 26.39 -18.18 -23.79
CA ARG A 26 25.43 -19.11 -24.35
C ARG A 26 24.24 -18.25 -24.77
N PRO A 27 23.82 -18.26 -26.05
CA PRO A 27 22.57 -17.63 -26.43
C PRO A 27 21.51 -18.16 -25.48
N ALA A 28 20.73 -17.27 -24.86
CA ALA A 28 19.56 -17.70 -24.14
C ALA A 28 18.71 -18.50 -25.13
N GLU A 29 18.62 -19.82 -24.89
CA GLU A 29 17.67 -20.66 -25.59
C GLU A 29 16.31 -20.01 -25.39
N PRO A 30 15.56 -19.70 -26.46
CA PRO A 30 14.25 -19.09 -26.31
C PRO A 30 13.41 -20.05 -25.47
N THR A 31 13.08 -19.62 -24.25
CA THR A 31 12.13 -20.35 -23.41
C THR A 31 10.92 -20.65 -24.27
N PRO A 32 10.47 -21.91 -24.38
CA PRO A 32 9.26 -22.20 -25.13
C PRO A 32 8.17 -21.32 -24.53
N ILE A 33 7.65 -20.38 -25.33
CA ILE A 33 6.49 -19.57 -24.97
C ILE A 33 5.42 -20.61 -24.66
N ALA A 34 5.06 -20.72 -23.39
CA ALA A 34 3.95 -21.55 -23.00
C ALA A 34 2.76 -21.06 -23.81
N THR A 35 2.32 -21.89 -24.77
CA THR A 35 1.10 -21.63 -25.54
C THR A 35 -0.01 -21.52 -24.52
N GLN A 36 -0.38 -20.27 -24.20
CA GLN A 36 -1.49 -19.98 -23.32
C GLN A 36 -2.71 -20.61 -23.98
N THR A 37 -3.19 -21.71 -23.40
CA THR A 37 -4.44 -22.32 -23.82
C THR A 37 -5.50 -21.24 -23.62
N PRO A 38 -6.28 -20.86 -24.64
CA PRO A 38 -7.27 -19.82 -24.50
C PRO A 38 -8.18 -20.17 -23.33
N MET A 39 -8.22 -19.27 -22.35
CA MET A 39 -9.08 -19.41 -21.17
C MET A 39 -10.52 -19.57 -21.68
N PRO A 40 -11.30 -20.55 -21.18
CA PRO A 40 -12.70 -20.67 -21.56
C PRO A 40 -13.42 -19.34 -21.28
N PRO A 41 -14.35 -18.89 -22.14
CA PRO A 41 -15.10 -17.68 -21.89
C PRO A 41 -15.79 -17.79 -20.53
N ILE A 42 -15.55 -16.80 -19.67
CA ILE A 42 -16.28 -16.66 -18.41
C ILE A 42 -17.78 -16.65 -18.77
N PRO A 43 -18.61 -17.52 -18.17
CA PRO A 43 -20.03 -17.50 -18.46
C PRO A 43 -20.57 -16.12 -18.08
N THR A 44 -21.06 -15.39 -19.08
CA THR A 44 -21.75 -14.11 -18.88
C THR A 44 -22.89 -14.35 -17.90
N ALA A 45 -22.78 -13.79 -16.69
CA ALA A 45 -23.85 -13.84 -15.71
C ALA A 45 -25.07 -13.15 -16.31
N THR A 46 -26.12 -13.92 -16.59
CA THR A 46 -27.42 -13.40 -16.99
C THR A 46 -27.90 -12.43 -15.91
N PRO A 47 -28.28 -11.18 -16.24
CA PRO A 47 -28.81 -10.26 -15.23
C PRO A 47 -30.08 -10.87 -14.62
N ILE A 48 -30.04 -11.11 -13.31
CA ILE A 48 -31.22 -11.49 -12.53
C ILE A 48 -32.21 -10.33 -12.64
N PRO A 49 -33.48 -10.56 -13.03
CA PRO A 49 -34.47 -9.50 -13.06
C PRO A 49 -34.69 -8.96 -11.65
N THR A 50 -34.42 -7.67 -11.46
CA THR A 50 -34.76 -6.94 -10.24
C THR A 50 -36.27 -7.08 -9.98
N PRO A 51 -36.71 -7.58 -8.82
CA PRO A 51 -38.13 -7.62 -8.51
C PRO A 51 -38.66 -6.19 -8.39
N THR A 52 -39.64 -5.86 -9.22
CA THR A 52 -40.40 -4.61 -9.13
C THR A 52 -41.09 -4.55 -7.76
N PRO A 53 -40.91 -3.50 -6.94
CA PRO A 53 -41.60 -3.38 -5.67
C PRO A 53 -43.10 -3.16 -5.93
N THR A 54 -43.91 -4.17 -5.65
CA THR A 54 -45.37 -4.05 -5.65
C THR A 54 -45.78 -3.18 -4.47
N LYS A 55 -46.32 -2.00 -4.76
CA LYS A 55 -46.90 -1.09 -3.76
C LYS A 55 -48.22 -1.68 -3.25
N GLU A 56 -48.15 -2.50 -2.21
CA GLU A 56 -49.35 -2.99 -1.53
C GLU A 56 -50.01 -1.84 -0.75
N THR A 57 -51.25 -1.53 -1.13
CA THR A 57 -52.06 -0.52 -0.46
C THR A 57 -52.91 -1.22 0.59
N TYR A 58 -52.46 -1.16 1.84
CA TYR A 58 -53.24 -1.61 2.99
C TYR A 58 -54.09 -0.44 3.51
N THR A 59 -55.42 -0.62 3.53
CA THR A 59 -56.36 0.32 4.17
C THR A 59 -56.55 -0.12 5.62
N PRO A 60 -56.01 0.59 6.63
CA PRO A 60 -56.21 0.20 8.02
C PRO A 60 -57.65 0.48 8.47
N THR A 61 -58.26 -0.50 9.14
CA THR A 61 -59.55 -0.37 9.84
C THR A 61 -59.38 0.56 11.05
N PRO A 62 -60.27 1.56 11.26
CA PRO A 62 -60.14 2.47 12.40
C PRO A 62 -60.42 1.72 13.72
N THR A 63 -59.36 1.52 14.50
CA THR A 63 -59.44 1.00 15.88
C THR A 63 -59.75 2.19 16.82
N PRO A 64 -60.63 2.05 17.83
CA PRO A 64 -60.91 3.14 18.77
C PRO A 64 -59.63 3.58 19.48
N ILE A 65 -59.36 4.89 19.43
CA ILE A 65 -58.16 5.52 19.98
C ILE A 65 -58.31 5.57 21.52
N PRO A 66 -57.43 4.93 22.29
CA PRO A 66 -57.39 5.15 23.73
C PRO A 66 -56.96 6.60 24.01
N THR A 67 -57.68 7.29 24.88
CA THR A 67 -57.30 8.63 25.34
C THR A 67 -56.01 8.55 26.15
N LEU A 68 -54.88 8.92 25.53
CA LEU A 68 -53.57 8.92 26.17
C LEU A 68 -53.49 10.11 27.14
N THR A 69 -53.39 9.81 28.44
CA THR A 69 -52.97 10.79 29.45
C THR A 69 -51.53 11.22 29.13
N ALA A 70 -51.29 12.51 28.96
CA ALA A 70 -49.97 13.04 28.62
C ALA A 70 -48.96 12.79 29.75
N THR A 71 -48.09 11.79 29.57
CA THR A 71 -46.88 11.60 30.37
C THR A 71 -45.91 12.74 30.08
N PRO A 72 -45.27 13.38 31.08
CA PRO A 72 -44.29 14.43 30.83
C PRO A 72 -43.13 13.87 29.99
N THR A 73 -42.93 14.47 28.81
CA THR A 73 -41.78 14.21 27.93
C THR A 73 -40.48 14.54 28.67
N ALA A 74 -39.68 13.52 28.98
CA ALA A 74 -38.34 13.74 29.50
C ALA A 74 -37.50 14.49 28.44
N THR A 75 -36.88 15.59 28.85
CA THR A 75 -35.91 16.33 28.03
C THR A 75 -34.78 15.38 27.64
N PRO A 76 -34.41 15.25 26.34
CA PRO A 76 -33.27 14.44 25.96
C PRO A 76 -32.02 14.99 26.65
N THR A 77 -31.44 14.20 27.54
CA THR A 77 -30.14 14.52 28.14
C THR A 77 -29.11 14.39 27.03
N LEU A 78 -28.43 15.49 26.70
CA LEU A 78 -27.35 15.50 25.70
C LEU A 78 -26.31 14.47 26.13
N THR A 79 -26.25 13.35 25.42
CA THR A 79 -25.18 12.37 25.60
C THR A 79 -23.92 13.01 25.07
N ALA A 80 -22.90 13.16 25.92
CA ALA A 80 -21.63 13.72 25.52
C ALA A 80 -21.10 12.95 24.29
N THR A 81 -20.78 13.66 23.21
CA THR A 81 -20.06 13.10 22.07
C THR A 81 -18.77 12.47 22.62
N PRO A 82 -18.50 11.18 22.36
CA PRO A 82 -17.29 10.56 22.86
C PRO A 82 -16.10 11.36 22.32
N THR A 83 -15.24 11.85 23.21
CA THR A 83 -13.95 12.42 22.85
C THR A 83 -13.19 11.34 22.06
N PRO A 84 -12.73 11.62 20.82
CA PRO A 84 -11.91 10.66 20.07
C PRO A 84 -10.69 10.30 20.92
N THR A 85 -10.64 9.07 21.43
CA THR A 85 -9.44 8.56 22.07
C THR A 85 -8.35 8.55 21.00
N GLU A 86 -7.29 9.33 21.21
CA GLU A 86 -6.13 9.35 20.33
C GLU A 86 -5.62 7.91 20.19
N GLN A 87 -5.76 7.40 18.97
CA GLN A 87 -5.55 6.00 18.66
C GLN A 87 -4.05 5.79 18.38
N PRO A 88 -3.43 4.71 18.89
CA PRO A 88 -2.02 4.46 18.61
C PRO A 88 -1.82 4.37 17.09
N SER A 89 -1.04 5.30 16.54
CA SER A 89 -0.67 5.29 15.13
C SER A 89 0.31 4.15 14.88
N VAL A 90 0.10 3.40 13.80
CA VAL A 90 1.07 2.42 13.32
C VAL A 90 1.99 3.15 12.33
N ASN A 91 3.28 3.22 12.64
CA ASN A 91 4.22 4.03 11.88
C ASN A 91 5.13 3.18 10.98
N VAL A 92 5.37 3.65 9.76
CA VAL A 92 6.35 3.10 8.83
C VAL A 92 7.29 4.22 8.41
N ASN A 93 8.60 4.01 8.56
CA ASN A 93 9.60 4.95 8.09
C ASN A 93 10.07 4.56 6.69
N ILE A 94 10.26 5.54 5.82
CA ILE A 94 11.01 5.38 4.57
C ILE A 94 12.43 5.85 4.87
N THR A 95 13.38 4.92 4.88
CA THR A 95 14.78 5.22 5.18
C THR A 95 15.71 4.26 4.46
N ASN A 96 16.84 4.75 3.97
CA ASN A 96 17.81 4.00 3.17
C ASN A 96 17.14 3.25 2.01
N LEU A 97 16.23 3.92 1.29
CA LEU A 97 15.45 3.32 0.19
C LEU A 97 14.70 2.05 0.61
N ASN A 98 14.17 2.02 1.84
CA ASN A 98 13.41 0.88 2.37
C ASN A 98 12.23 1.34 3.23
N PHE A 99 11.16 0.54 3.22
CA PHE A 99 10.05 0.65 4.17
C PHE A 99 10.38 -0.10 5.46
N VAL A 100 10.37 0.59 6.60
CA VAL A 100 10.79 0.07 7.90
C VAL A 100 9.70 0.34 8.95
N PRO A 101 9.03 -0.70 9.49
CA PRO A 101 9.15 -2.10 9.08
C PRO A 101 8.49 -2.36 7.73
N THR A 102 8.96 -3.40 7.02
CA THR A 102 8.42 -3.77 5.70
C THR A 102 6.99 -4.33 5.77
N THR A 103 6.64 -4.96 6.89
CA THR A 103 5.27 -5.42 7.16
C THR A 103 4.78 -4.86 8.49
N VAL A 104 3.58 -4.31 8.49
CA VAL A 104 2.87 -3.88 9.71
C VAL A 104 1.54 -4.60 9.84
N TYR A 105 1.09 -4.76 11.08
CA TYR A 105 -0.23 -5.28 11.42
C TYR A 105 -1.03 -4.15 12.06
N VAL A 106 -2.28 -4.01 11.64
CA VAL A 106 -3.13 -2.89 12.06
C VAL A 106 -4.58 -3.39 12.20
N PRO A 107 -5.29 -3.09 13.28
CA PRO A 107 -6.71 -3.44 13.35
C PRO A 107 -7.53 -2.69 12.30
N ILE A 108 -8.70 -3.22 11.93
CA ILE A 108 -9.66 -2.54 11.06
C ILE A 108 -10.11 -1.20 11.68
N GLY A 109 -10.29 -0.19 10.83
CA GLY A 109 -10.60 1.19 11.22
C GLY A 109 -9.42 1.97 11.80
N LYS A 110 -8.20 1.43 11.71
CA LYS A 110 -6.99 2.08 12.21
C LYS A 110 -6.13 2.65 11.09
N THR A 111 -5.30 3.63 11.45
CA THR A 111 -4.48 4.42 10.53
C THR A 111 -3.04 3.97 10.58
N VAL A 112 -2.43 3.83 9.39
CA VAL A 112 -0.98 3.72 9.24
C VAL A 112 -0.44 5.08 8.76
N THR A 113 0.68 5.51 9.32
CA THR A 113 1.39 6.72 8.93
C THR A 113 2.77 6.36 8.40
N TRP A 114 3.06 6.80 7.18
CA TRP A 114 4.37 6.71 6.57
C TRP A 114 5.11 8.05 6.72
N THR A 115 6.36 7.99 7.16
CA THR A 115 7.23 9.17 7.26
C THR A 115 8.41 9.02 6.32
N ASN A 116 8.62 9.98 5.43
CA ASN A 116 9.81 10.01 4.60
C ASN A 116 11.00 10.58 5.39
N ASN A 117 11.91 9.73 5.83
CA ASN A 117 13.14 10.11 6.51
C ASN A 117 14.37 10.05 5.58
N ASP A 118 14.17 9.79 4.28
CA ASP A 118 15.22 9.91 3.27
C ASP A 118 15.35 11.36 2.78
N ASP A 119 16.39 11.62 1.99
CA ASP A 119 16.68 12.89 1.33
C ASP A 119 16.07 13.01 -0.07
N VAL A 120 15.36 11.97 -0.52
CA VAL A 120 14.66 11.93 -1.82
C VAL A 120 13.15 11.77 -1.61
N THR A 121 12.35 12.31 -2.53
CA THR A 121 10.88 12.16 -2.53
C THR A 121 10.50 10.70 -2.74
N HIS A 122 9.45 10.22 -2.05
CA HIS A 122 8.92 8.87 -2.22
C HIS A 122 7.41 8.87 -2.48
N THR A 123 6.85 7.71 -2.74
CA THR A 123 5.40 7.48 -2.85
C THR A 123 5.02 6.21 -2.08
N ILE A 124 3.77 6.17 -1.63
CA ILE A 124 3.12 5.01 -1.02
C ILE A 124 1.89 4.72 -1.86
N THR A 125 2.06 3.86 -2.86
CA THR A 125 1.03 3.55 -3.84
C THR A 125 0.63 2.07 -3.72
N SER A 126 -0.65 1.83 -3.51
CA SER A 126 -1.23 0.48 -3.47
C SER A 126 -1.03 -0.24 -4.80
N VAL A 127 -0.61 -1.50 -4.74
CA VAL A 127 -0.47 -2.35 -5.95
C VAL A 127 -1.84 -2.63 -6.60
N THR A 128 -2.91 -2.65 -5.80
CA THR A 128 -4.29 -2.86 -6.26
C THR A 128 -5.05 -1.56 -6.52
N GLY A 129 -4.41 -0.39 -6.33
CA GLY A 129 -5.02 0.92 -6.56
C GLY A 129 -5.98 1.39 -5.46
N SER A 130 -5.90 0.83 -4.24
CA SER A 130 -6.81 1.19 -3.14
C SER A 130 -6.45 2.53 -2.47
N PHE A 131 -5.20 2.96 -2.57
CA PHE A 131 -4.70 4.24 -2.06
C PHE A 131 -3.44 4.67 -2.82
N ASP A 132 -3.21 5.98 -2.86
CA ASP A 132 -2.02 6.62 -3.41
C ASP A 132 -1.72 7.89 -2.61
N SER A 133 -0.49 8.03 -2.14
CA SER A 133 -0.04 9.24 -1.45
C SER A 133 0.25 10.41 -2.38
N GLY A 134 0.50 10.14 -3.67
CA GLY A 134 1.28 11.06 -4.48
C GLY A 134 2.69 11.22 -3.91
N SER A 135 3.33 12.36 -4.17
CA SER A 135 4.67 12.66 -3.65
C SER A 135 4.67 12.89 -2.14
N ILE A 136 5.59 12.22 -1.46
CA ILE A 136 5.95 12.45 -0.05
C ILE A 136 7.37 13.02 -0.05
N ASP A 137 7.50 14.32 0.14
CA ASP A 137 8.79 15.00 0.20
C ASP A 137 9.58 14.63 1.46
N PRO A 138 10.92 14.80 1.46
CA PRO A 138 11.75 14.59 2.64
C PRO A 138 11.20 15.27 3.90
N GLY A 139 11.11 14.52 5.01
CA GLY A 139 10.60 14.98 6.29
C GLY A 139 9.07 15.08 6.40
N THR A 140 8.32 14.72 5.36
CA THR A 140 6.86 14.77 5.36
C THR A 140 6.23 13.39 5.59
N THR A 141 4.91 13.40 5.84
CA THR A 141 4.16 12.20 6.19
C THR A 141 2.93 12.01 5.32
N TYR A 142 2.57 10.75 5.10
CA TYR A 142 1.28 10.33 4.54
C TYR A 142 0.56 9.40 5.52
N SER A 143 -0.76 9.51 5.63
CA SER A 143 -1.57 8.66 6.51
C SER A 143 -2.76 8.09 5.76
N TYR A 144 -3.07 6.81 6.01
CA TYR A 144 -4.23 6.13 5.43
C TYR A 144 -4.92 5.24 6.46
N THR A 145 -6.25 5.32 6.53
CA THR A 145 -7.08 4.49 7.41
C THR A 145 -7.62 3.28 6.65
N PHE A 146 -7.47 2.11 7.25
CA PHE A 146 -7.87 0.86 6.63
C PHE A 146 -9.20 0.36 7.20
N ASP A 147 -10.28 0.51 6.43
CA ASP A 147 -11.64 0.17 6.87
C ASP A 147 -12.11 -1.23 6.45
N GLN A 148 -11.21 -2.04 5.89
CA GLN A 148 -11.49 -3.41 5.48
C GLN A 148 -10.33 -4.32 5.89
N THR A 149 -10.65 -5.54 6.33
CA THR A 149 -9.63 -6.55 6.64
C THR A 149 -8.98 -7.06 5.36
N GLY A 150 -7.72 -7.46 5.46
CA GLY A 150 -7.00 -7.99 4.29
C GLY A 150 -5.50 -7.71 4.33
N THR A 151 -4.82 -8.07 3.26
CA THR A 151 -3.42 -7.69 3.02
C THR A 151 -3.39 -6.64 1.93
N TYR A 152 -2.74 -5.52 2.21
CA TYR A 152 -2.55 -4.42 1.29
C TYR A 152 -1.05 -4.31 0.97
N GLU A 153 -0.69 -4.68 -0.25
CA GLU A 153 0.67 -4.48 -0.75
C GLU A 153 0.79 -3.09 -1.38
N TYR A 154 1.93 -2.45 -1.15
CA TYR A 154 2.22 -1.13 -1.69
C TYR A 154 3.68 -1.02 -2.13
N SER A 155 3.94 -0.06 -3.01
CA SER A 155 5.26 0.18 -3.60
C SER A 155 5.53 1.68 -3.71
N CYS A 156 6.80 2.03 -3.92
CA CYS A 156 7.17 3.36 -4.39
C CYS A 156 7.28 3.33 -5.91
N THR A 157 6.41 4.07 -6.58
CA THR A 157 6.29 4.10 -8.05
C THR A 157 7.45 4.81 -8.75
N ILE A 158 8.19 5.67 -8.05
CA ILE A 158 9.34 6.42 -8.60
C ILE A 158 10.69 5.75 -8.31
N HIS A 159 10.72 4.74 -7.44
CA HIS A 159 11.93 4.01 -7.05
C HIS A 159 11.70 2.49 -7.10
N ALA A 160 11.81 1.90 -8.30
CA ALA A 160 11.51 0.48 -8.54
C ALA A 160 12.42 -0.51 -7.79
N SER A 161 13.55 -0.05 -7.23
CA SER A 161 14.46 -0.89 -6.44
C SER A 161 14.00 -1.10 -4.99
N ILE A 162 13.04 -0.31 -4.49
CA ILE A 162 12.53 -0.45 -3.14
C ILE A 162 11.63 -1.70 -3.07
N PRO A 163 11.92 -2.68 -2.18
CA PRO A 163 11.03 -3.82 -1.98
C PRO A 163 9.63 -3.38 -1.55
N HIS A 164 8.62 -4.11 -1.97
CA HIS A 164 7.23 -3.80 -1.59
C HIS A 164 7.04 -3.88 -0.07
N GLY A 165 6.22 -2.96 0.45
CA GLY A 165 5.72 -3.01 1.81
C GLY A 165 4.35 -3.69 1.89
N ARG A 166 3.96 -4.11 3.10
CA ARG A 166 2.68 -4.78 3.35
C ARG A 166 2.01 -4.24 4.61
N VAL A 167 0.72 -3.96 4.52
CA VAL A 167 -0.15 -3.72 5.67
C VAL A 167 -1.10 -4.89 5.79
N ILE A 168 -1.09 -5.59 6.93
CA ILE A 168 -2.03 -6.65 7.24
C ILE A 168 -3.07 -6.11 8.20
N VAL A 169 -4.30 -5.99 7.71
CA VAL A 169 -5.44 -5.46 8.47
C VAL A 169 -6.18 -6.62 9.12
N THR A 170 -6.17 -6.66 10.45
CA THR A 170 -6.82 -7.70 11.26
C THR A 170 -8.17 -7.22 11.79
N ALA A 171 -9.04 -8.16 12.15
CA ALA A 171 -10.29 -7.87 12.86
C ALA A 171 -10.04 -7.40 14.30
#